data_AF-A0A7Y3PDY8-F1
#
_entry.id   AF-A0A7Y3PDY8-F1
#
_cell.length_a   1.000
_cell.length_b   1.000
_cell.length_c   1.000
_cell.angle_alpha   90.00
_cell.angle_beta   90.00
_cell.angle_gamma   90.00
#
_symmetry.space_group_name_H-M   'P 1'
#
loop_
_entity.id
_entity.type
_entity.pdbx_description
1 polymer ?
#
loop_
_entity_poly.entity_id
_entity_poly.type
_entity_poly.pdbx_seq_one_letter_code
_entity_poly.pdbx_strand_id
1 'polypeptide(L)' 'MKQRRRRPAIAATRPLGNVAGHFTKEGGAKKRYRTPAEAKSAAQLAWTLNGVDLSAYRCEHCHQWHIGKRFRED' A
#
# COMPACT_ATOMS: atom_id res chain seq x y z
N MET A 1 -1.30 3.78 -51.07
CA MET A 1 -0.89 4.41 -49.80
C MET A 1 -1.01 3.40 -48.65
N LYS A 2 0.07 3.04 -47.96
CA LYS A 2 0.08 2.01 -46.90
C LYS A 2 -0.15 2.66 -45.53
N GLN A 3 -1.34 2.50 -44.97
CA GLN A 3 -1.71 3.05 -43.68
C GLN A 3 -0.98 2.31 -42.55
N ARG A 4 0.00 2.99 -41.94
CA ARG A 4 0.69 2.51 -40.73
C ARG A 4 -0.27 2.59 -39.55
N ARG A 5 -0.88 1.46 -39.18
CA ARG A 5 -1.67 1.34 -37.95
C ARG A 5 -0.76 1.62 -36.75
N ARG A 6 -0.92 2.78 -36.10
CA ARG A 6 -0.22 3.10 -34.84
C ARG A 6 -0.75 2.16 -33.76
N ARG A 7 0.07 1.18 -33.33
CA ARG A 7 -0.25 0.37 -32.13
C ARG A 7 -0.36 1.32 -30.94
N PRO A 8 -1.42 1.29 -30.13
CA PRO A 8 -1.45 2.07 -28.90
C PRO A 8 -0.31 1.56 -28.02
N ALA A 9 0.53 2.48 -27.55
CA ALA A 9 1.58 2.16 -26.59
C ALA A 9 0.89 1.56 -25.36
N ILE A 10 1.17 0.29 -25.07
CA ILE A 10 0.79 -0.35 -23.81
C ILE A 10 1.38 0.57 -22.74
N ALA A 11 0.50 1.25 -22.01
CA ALA A 11 0.89 2.16 -20.94
C ALA A 11 1.81 1.37 -20.03
N ALA A 12 3.11 1.72 -20.07
CA ALA A 12 4.10 1.12 -19.22
C ALA A 12 3.52 1.16 -17.80
N THR A 13 3.28 0.00 -17.22
CA THR A 13 3.17 -0.19 -15.78
C THR A 13 4.52 0.21 -15.21
N ARG A 14 4.78 1.52 -15.16
CA ARG A 14 5.90 2.10 -14.43
C ARG A 14 5.69 1.59 -13.01
N PRO A 15 6.61 0.81 -12.42
CA PRO A 15 6.54 0.55 -10.99
C PRO A 15 6.71 1.91 -10.32
N LEU A 16 5.58 2.52 -9.96
CA LEU A 16 5.53 3.84 -9.36
C LEU A 16 5.97 3.70 -7.92
N GLY A 17 7.17 4.18 -7.64
CA GLY A 17 7.53 4.58 -6.29
C GLY A 17 8.77 3.88 -5.79
N ASN A 18 9.87 4.63 -5.85
CA ASN A 18 11.04 4.49 -5.02
C ASN A 18 10.68 3.89 -3.65
N VAL A 19 11.29 2.75 -3.34
CA VAL A 19 10.93 1.88 -2.21
C VAL A 19 11.50 2.49 -0.93
N ALA A 20 10.94 3.60 -0.46
CA ALA A 20 11.42 4.27 0.74
C ALA A 20 11.24 3.37 1.98
N GLY A 21 12.30 2.64 2.32
CA GLY A 21 12.97 2.52 3.62
C GLY A 21 12.17 2.42 4.92
N HIS A 22 10.88 2.11 4.91
CA HIS A 22 10.10 2.03 6.15
C HIS A 22 10.11 0.59 6.69
N PHE A 23 11.15 0.27 7.45
CA PHE A 23 11.32 -1.02 8.11
C PHE A 23 10.61 -1.04 9.47
N THR A 24 10.22 -2.21 9.91
CA THR A 24 9.82 -2.51 11.29
C THR A 24 11.04 -2.42 12.20
N LYS A 25 10.84 -2.41 13.52
CA LYS A 25 11.92 -2.48 14.51
C LYS A 25 12.80 -3.73 14.33
N GLU A 26 12.26 -4.76 13.68
CA GLU A 26 12.89 -6.04 13.36
C GLU A 26 13.59 -6.04 11.99
N GLY A 27 13.64 -4.90 11.28
CA GLY A 27 14.29 -4.78 9.97
C GLY A 27 13.45 -5.31 8.79
N GLY A 28 12.26 -5.85 9.01
CA GLY A 28 11.35 -6.27 7.94
C GLY A 28 10.58 -5.09 7.33
N ALA A 29 10.38 -5.06 6.01
CA ALA A 29 9.61 -3.98 5.37
C ALA A 29 8.19 -3.91 5.93
N LYS A 30 7.77 -2.74 6.45
CA LYS A 30 6.37 -2.56 6.87
C LYS A 30 5.47 -2.63 5.64
N LYS A 31 4.36 -3.35 5.78
CA LYS A 31 3.29 -3.35 4.79
C LYS A 31 2.78 -1.92 4.63
N ARG A 32 2.84 -1.43 3.40
CA ARG A 32 2.44 -0.07 3.02
C ARG A 32 1.48 -0.18 1.85
N TYR A 33 0.47 0.66 1.87
CA TYR A 33 -0.60 0.71 0.90
C TYR A 33 -0.53 2.04 0.17
N ARG A 34 -0.83 2.00 -1.13
CA ARG A 34 -0.74 3.18 -1.97
C ARG A 34 -1.95 4.09 -1.82
N THR A 35 -3.11 3.50 -1.55
CA THR A 35 -4.38 4.22 -1.45
C THR A 35 -5.04 3.97 -0.09
N PRO A 36 -5.88 4.91 0.39
CA PRO A 36 -6.64 4.71 1.63
C PRO A 36 -7.60 3.52 1.52
N ALA A 37 -8.18 3.30 0.33
CA ALA A 37 -9.11 2.21 0.10
C ALA A 37 -8.43 0.85 0.31
N GLU A 38 -7.23 0.66 -0.27
CA GLU A 38 -6.47 -0.58 -0.13
C GLU A 38 -6.05 -0.83 1.33
N ALA A 39 -5.68 0.23 2.06
CA ALA A 39 -5.37 0.14 3.49
C ALA A 39 -6.60 -0.23 4.33
N LYS A 40 -7.77 0.36 4.04
CA LYS A 40 -9.03 0.04 4.73
C LYS A 40 -9.47 -1.40 4.45
N SER A 41 -9.41 -1.84 3.20
CA SER A 41 -9.72 -3.23 2.84
C SER A 41 -8.79 -4.22 3.55
N ALA A 42 -7.50 -3.90 3.65
CA ALA A 42 -6.55 -4.73 4.37
C ALA A 42 -6.79 -4.75 5.89
N ALA A 43 -7.16 -3.60 6.48
CA ALA A 43 -7.55 -3.52 7.88
C ALA A 43 -8.80 -4.36 8.15
N GLN A 44 -9.81 -4.28 7.29
CA GLN A 44 -11.02 -5.08 7.40
C GLN A 44 -10.75 -6.57 7.20
N LEU A 45 -9.86 -6.93 6.28
CA LEU A 45 -9.42 -8.32 6.11
C LEU A 45 -8.71 -8.83 7.37
N ALA A 46 -7.86 -8.02 8.01
CA ALA A 46 -7.19 -8.40 9.25
C ALA A 46 -8.17 -8.59 10.41
N TRP A 47 -9.24 -7.78 10.48
CA TRP A 47 -10.36 -7.99 11.40
C TRP A 47 -11.03 -9.34 11.15
N THR A 48 -11.40 -9.63 9.90
CA THR A 48 -12.06 -10.90 9.56
C THR A 48 -11.17 -12.13 9.80
N LEU A 49 -9.87 -12.02 9.53
CA LEU A 49 -8.94 -13.16 9.62
C LEU A 49 -8.42 -13.41 11.04
N ASN A 50 -8.14 -12.35 11.80
CA ASN A 50 -7.43 -12.46 13.08
C ASN A 50 -8.23 -11.87 14.25
N GLY A 51 -9.39 -11.25 14.01
CA GLY A 51 -10.16 -10.55 15.05
C GLY A 51 -9.47 -9.29 15.60
N VAL A 52 -8.47 -8.74 14.88
CA VAL A 52 -7.68 -7.60 15.35
C VAL A 52 -8.21 -6.31 14.73
N ASP A 53 -8.62 -5.35 15.56
CA ASP A 53 -9.04 -4.02 15.10
C ASP A 53 -7.81 -3.21 14.65
N LEU A 54 -7.61 -3.19 13.35
CA LEU A 54 -6.59 -2.35 12.71
C LEU A 54 -7.26 -1.12 12.11
N SER A 55 -6.63 0.03 12.27
CA SER A 55 -7.03 1.27 11.60
C SER A 55 -6.02 1.64 10.53
N ALA A 56 -6.51 2.10 9.39
CA ALA A 56 -5.69 2.69 8.34
C ALA A 56 -5.32 4.12 8.71
N TYR A 57 -4.02 4.44 8.68
CA TYR A 57 -3.51 5.78 8.91
C TYR A 57 -2.49 6.18 7.86
N ARG A 58 -2.39 7.48 7.58
CA ARG A 58 -1.36 8.02 6.71
C ARG A 58 -0.12 8.32 7.55
N CYS A 59 1.02 7.73 7.19
CA CYS A 59 2.28 8.07 7.84
C CYS A 59 2.78 9.42 7.34
N GLU A 60 3.22 10.29 8.25
CA GLU A 60 3.72 11.62 7.91
C GLU A 60 5.12 11.58 7.28
N HIS A 61 5.94 10.57 7.61
CA HIS A 61 7.32 10.45 7.13
C HIS A 61 7.42 9.92 5.70
N CYS A 62 6.57 8.94 5.35
CA CYS A 62 6.61 8.31 4.02
C CYS A 62 5.39 8.68 3.16
N HIS A 63 4.42 9.41 3.70
CA HIS A 63 3.16 9.79 3.06
C HIS A 63 2.33 8.62 2.49
N GLN A 64 2.69 7.38 2.85
CA GLN A 64 1.97 6.16 2.47
C GLN A 64 1.00 5.73 3.57
N TRP A 65 0.07 4.86 3.18
CA TRP A 65 -0.93 4.32 4.08
C TRP A 65 -0.39 3.08 4.78
N HIS A 66 -0.60 3.02 6.09
CA HIS A 66 -0.25 1.87 6.91
C HIS A 66 -1.48 1.41 7.70
N ILE A 67 -1.46 0.14 8.07
CA ILE A 67 -2.43 -0.43 9.02
C ILE A 67 -1.71 -0.63 10.35
N GLY A 68 -2.32 -0.16 11.44
CA GLY A 68 -1.80 -0.32 12.79
C GLY A 68 -2.94 -0.60 13.75
N LYS A 69 -2.65 -1.30 14.85
CA LYS A 69 -3.66 -1.48 15.91
C LYS A 69 -4.06 -0.10 16.43
N ARG A 70 -5.37 0.12 16.58
CA ARG A 70 -5.90 1.33 17.19
C ARG A 70 -5.55 1.40 18.69
N PHE A 71 -5.40 0.23 19.32
CA PHE A 71 -4.91 0.06 20.67
C PHE A 71 -3.60 -0.74 20.66
N ARG A 72 -2.49 -0.09 21.03
CA ARG A 72 -1.34 -0.79 21.59
C ARG A 72 -1.73 -1.11 23.03
N GLU A 73 -2.21 -2.32 23.28
CA GLU A 73 -2.04 -2.89 24.61
C GLU A 73 -0.60 -3.41 24.67
N ASP A 74 0.06 -3.00 25.75
CA ASP A 74 1.49 -3.10 26.09
C ASP A 74 2.08 -4.51 25.93
#